data_AF-A0A2G9REY9-F1
#
_entry.id   AF-A0A2G9REY9-F1
#
_cell.length_a   1.000
_cell.length_b   1.000
_cell.length_c   1.000
_cell.angle_alpha   90.00
_cell.angle_beta   90.00
_cell.angle_gamma   90.00
#
_symmetry.space_group_name_H-M   'P 1'
#
loop_
_entity.id
_entity.type
_entity.pdbx_description
1 polymer ?
#
loop_
_entity_poly.entity_id
_entity_poly.type
_entity_poly.pdbx_seq_one_letter_code
_entity_poly.pdbx_strand_id
1 'polypeptide(L)'
;FRIIALFCFYSSVFQIHQAGLTCDYAELPHHVSSEMEIEGLMQSMKHLLKHLPKPTLVTLARSSLDDYCPSNQVDFIQEKVLDVLRSLYGTLDVHLEFSPGSSSI
;
A
#
# COMPACT_ATOMS: atom_id res chain seq x y z
N PHE A 1 16.59 6.78 -8.91
CA PHE A 1 15.61 6.93 -7.83
C PHE A 1 14.78 5.65 -7.74
N ARG A 2 14.82 4.96 -6.60
CA ARG A 2 13.99 3.77 -6.32
C ARG A 2 12.82 4.25 -5.46
N ILE A 3 11.60 4.17 -5.98
CA ILE A 3 10.41 4.45 -5.19
C ILE A 3 10.01 3.13 -4.54
N ILE A 4 10.22 3.02 -3.23
CA ILE A 4 9.61 1.96 -2.42
C ILE A 4 8.26 2.52 -1.98
N ALA A 5 7.17 2.01 -2.57
CA ALA A 5 5.84 2.32 -2.08
C ALA A 5 5.41 1.18 -1.16
N LEU A 6 5.56 1.40 0.15
CA LEU A 6 4.97 0.56 1.18
C LEU A 6 3.57 1.11 1.45
N PHE A 7 2.54 0.40 0.97
CA PHE A 7 1.17 0.80 1.20
C PHE A 7 0.61 0.10 2.43
N CYS A 8 0.67 0.77 3.58
CA CYS A 8 -0.19 0.46 4.72
C CYS A 8 -1.47 1.31 4.60
N PHE A 9 -2.59 0.69 4.21
CA PHE A 9 -3.90 1.36 4.08
C PHE A 9 -4.70 1.39 5.39
N TYR A 10 -4.01 1.49 6.53
CA TYR A 10 -4.62 1.81 7.82
C TYR A 10 -4.17 3.20 8.25
N SER A 11 -5.13 4.04 8.59
CA SER A 11 -4.87 5.37 9.16
C SER A 11 -4.49 5.27 10.64
N SER A 12 -3.36 4.62 10.93
CA SER A 12 -2.74 4.56 12.27
C SER A 12 -1.38 3.84 12.20
N VAL A 13 -0.47 4.43 11.42
CA VAL A 13 0.90 3.95 11.20
C VAL A 13 1.67 3.92 12.53
N PHE A 14 1.98 2.72 13.04
CA PHE A 14 3.25 2.19 13.61
C PHE A 14 4.17 3.05 14.53
N GLN A 15 4.13 4.39 14.52
CA GLN A 15 4.83 5.23 15.49
C GLN A 15 4.38 5.00 16.94
N ILE A 16 3.20 4.39 17.15
CA ILE A 16 2.73 3.91 18.46
C ILE A 16 3.35 2.56 18.83
N HIS A 17 3.74 1.69 17.89
CA HIS A 17 4.24 0.35 18.23
C HIS A 17 5.62 0.39 18.93
N GLN A 18 6.47 1.37 18.63
CA GLN A 18 7.77 1.53 19.30
C GLN A 18 7.76 2.60 20.41
N ALA A 19 6.75 3.46 20.48
CA ALA A 19 6.53 4.36 21.61
C ALA A 19 5.60 3.76 22.70
N GLY A 20 4.86 2.69 22.38
CA GLY A 20 3.82 2.04 23.18
C GLY A 20 4.30 0.92 24.10
N LEU A 21 5.52 1.03 24.63
CA LEU A 21 5.87 0.34 25.88
C LEU A 21 5.21 1.00 27.11
N THR A 22 4.33 1.98 26.91
CA THR A 22 3.52 2.60 27.95
C THR A 22 2.03 2.46 27.65
N CYS A 23 1.41 1.49 28.31
CA CYS A 23 0.04 1.52 28.83
C CYS A 23 -1.10 2.01 27.93
N ASP A 24 -1.76 1.10 27.23
CA ASP A 24 -3.21 1.16 27.01
C ASP A 24 -3.78 -0.15 26.44
N TYR A 25 -4.55 -0.84 27.29
CA TYR A 25 -5.43 -1.98 26.98
C TYR A 25 -6.66 -1.54 26.16
N ALA A 26 -6.48 -0.72 25.12
CA ALA A 26 -7.53 -0.38 24.17
C ALA A 26 -7.25 -1.15 22.87
N GLU A 27 -8.22 -1.95 22.40
CA GLU A 27 -8.16 -2.52 21.06
C GLU A 27 -7.90 -1.38 20.07
N LEU A 28 -6.82 -1.48 19.30
CA LEU A 28 -6.46 -0.48 18.30
C LEU A 28 -7.67 -0.23 17.39
N PRO A 29 -7.98 1.03 17.04
CA PRO A 29 -9.08 1.32 16.14
C PRO A 29 -8.83 0.64 14.79
N HIS A 30 -9.64 -0.39 14.50
CA HIS A 30 -9.58 -1.18 13.28
C HIS A 30 -10.35 -0.46 12.16
N HIS A 31 -9.89 0.72 11.76
CA HIS A 31 -10.51 1.47 10.68
C HIS A 31 -10.04 0.94 9.33
N VAL A 32 -10.93 0.24 8.64
CA VAL A 32 -10.73 -0.19 7.25
C VAL A 32 -11.13 0.95 6.32
N SER A 33 -10.22 1.40 5.47
CA SER A 33 -10.53 2.43 4.47
C SER A 33 -11.62 1.96 3.51
N SER A 34 -12.56 2.85 3.23
CA SER A 34 -13.53 2.71 2.16
C SER A 34 -12.85 2.82 0.78
N GLU A 35 -13.50 2.31 -0.26
CA GLU A 35 -13.02 2.43 -1.64
C GLU A 35 -12.79 3.89 -2.05
N MET A 36 -13.67 4.81 -1.63
CA MET A 36 -13.55 6.24 -1.93
C MET A 36 -12.30 6.86 -1.28
N GLU A 37 -11.97 6.47 -0.04
CA GLU A 37 -10.75 6.92 0.62
C GLU A 37 -9.50 6.39 -0.09
N ILE A 38 -9.52 5.12 -0.50
CA ILE A 38 -8.45 4.50 -1.29
C ILE A 38 -8.25 5.25 -2.61
N GLU A 39 -9.33 5.56 -3.32
CA GLU A 39 -9.27 6.34 -4.56
C GLU A 39 -8.74 7.75 -4.35
N GLY A 40 -9.15 8.42 -3.27
CA GLY A 40 -8.61 9.72 -2.87
C GLY A 40 -7.10 9.68 -2.62
N LEU A 41 -6.61 8.63 -1.97
CA LEU A 41 -5.17 8.43 -1.76
C LEU A 41 -4.45 8.16 -3.08
N MET A 42 -5.05 7.37 -3.98
CA MET A 42 -4.50 7.10 -5.33
C MET A 42 -4.35 8.39 -6.14
N GLN A 43 -5.32 9.30 -6.08
CA GLN A 43 -5.21 10.60 -6.74
C GLN A 43 -4.10 11.47 -6.13
N SER A 44 -3.96 11.45 -4.81
CA SER A 44 -2.90 12.18 -4.10
C SER A 44 -1.52 11.66 -4.49
N MET A 45 -1.34 10.33 -4.52
CA MET A 45 -0.14 9.68 -5.01
C MET A 45 0.15 10.06 -6.47
N LYS A 46 -0.87 10.00 -7.34
CA LYS A 46 -0.73 10.37 -8.75
C LYS A 46 -0.23 11.81 -8.88
N HIS A 47 -0.76 12.72 -8.08
CA HIS A 47 -0.33 14.11 -8.07
C HIS A 47 1.13 14.25 -7.63
N LEU A 48 1.52 13.58 -6.54
CA LEU A 48 2.91 13.56 -6.06
C LEU A 48 3.87 13.04 -7.14
N LEU A 49 3.56 11.89 -7.75
CA LEU A 49 4.42 11.25 -8.75
C LEU A 49 4.60 12.11 -10.01
N LYS A 50 3.63 12.94 -10.39
CA LYS A 50 3.76 13.88 -11.51
C LYS A 50 4.85 14.93 -11.31
N HIS A 51 5.13 15.30 -10.06
CA HIS A 51 6.14 16.31 -9.72
C HIS A 51 7.52 15.71 -9.45
N LEU A 52 7.64 14.38 -9.46
CA LEU A 52 8.90 13.67 -9.28
C LEU A 52 9.50 13.31 -10.65
N PRO A 53 10.84 13.23 -10.76
CA PRO A 53 11.47 12.76 -11.99
C PRO A 53 11.09 11.30 -12.26
N LYS A 54 11.00 10.94 -13.54
CA LYS A 54 10.60 9.58 -13.97
C LYS A 54 11.49 8.53 -13.30
N PRO A 55 10.93 7.60 -12.51
CA PRO A 55 11.70 6.54 -11.87
C PRO A 55 12.15 5.50 -12.90
N THR A 56 13.30 4.89 -12.66
CA THR A 56 13.79 3.73 -13.44
C THR A 56 13.18 2.42 -12.94
N LEU A 57 12.87 2.34 -11.64
CA LEU A 57 12.32 1.16 -10.98
C LEU A 57 11.39 1.61 -9.85
N VAL A 58 10.22 1.00 -9.80
CA VAL A 58 9.26 1.12 -8.69
C VAL A 58 9.12 -0.24 -8.04
N THR A 59 9.29 -0.30 -6.74
CA THR A 59 9.10 -1.52 -5.95
C THR A 59 7.88 -1.33 -5.05
N LEU A 60 6.92 -2.24 -5.17
CA LEU A 60 5.70 -2.24 -4.35
C LEU A 60 5.84 -3.32 -3.29
N ALA A 61 5.74 -2.93 -2.02
CA ALA A 61 5.76 -3.87 -0.90
C ALA A 61 4.33 -4.04 -0.38
N ARG A 62 3.87 -5.29 -0.31
CA ARG A 62 2.59 -5.72 0.26
C ARG A 62 2.84 -6.31 1.64
N SER A 63 2.17 -5.79 2.66
CA SER A 63 2.06 -6.42 3.98
C SER A 63 0.63 -6.93 4.12
N SER A 64 0.42 -8.26 4.15
CA SER A 64 -0.92 -8.86 4.24
C SER A 64 -1.03 -10.00 5.26
N LEU A 65 -0.01 -10.14 6.10
CA LEU A 65 0.09 -11.17 7.16
C LEU A 65 0.23 -10.52 8.55
N ASP A 66 0.09 -9.20 8.64
CA ASP A 66 0.32 -8.41 9.85
C ASP A 66 -0.97 -8.02 10.58
N ASP A 67 -2.12 -8.58 10.20
CA ASP A 67 -3.46 -8.24 10.69
C ASP A 67 -3.90 -6.76 10.47
N TYR A 68 -3.04 -5.94 9.85
CA TYR A 68 -3.27 -4.53 9.52
C TYR A 68 -3.61 -4.30 8.05
N CYS A 69 -3.81 -5.33 7.24
CA CYS A 69 -4.21 -5.13 5.84
C CYS A 69 -5.37 -6.05 5.50
N PRO A 70 -6.53 -5.52 5.07
CA PRO A 70 -7.69 -6.36 4.81
C PRO A 70 -7.38 -7.19 3.57
N SER A 71 -7.29 -8.51 3.73
CA SER A 71 -6.91 -9.43 2.64
C SER A 71 -7.79 -9.27 1.39
N ASN A 72 -9.04 -8.85 1.58
CA ASN A 72 -10.01 -8.57 0.52
C ASN A 72 -9.78 -7.26 -0.26
N GLN A 73 -9.02 -6.29 0.29
CA GLN A 73 -8.75 -5.00 -0.37
C GLN A 73 -7.36 -4.93 -1.00
N VAL A 74 -6.45 -5.82 -0.64
CA VAL A 74 -5.04 -5.72 -1.07
C VAL A 74 -4.90 -5.81 -2.59
N ASP A 75 -5.65 -6.71 -3.21
CA ASP A 75 -5.60 -6.89 -4.66
C ASP A 75 -6.21 -5.67 -5.38
N PHE A 76 -7.29 -5.11 -4.84
CA PHE A 76 -7.90 -3.87 -5.35
C PHE A 76 -6.92 -2.70 -5.27
N ILE A 77 -6.25 -2.52 -4.13
CA ILE A 77 -5.24 -1.47 -3.93
C ILE A 77 -4.09 -1.65 -4.91
N GLN A 78 -3.58 -2.88 -5.05
CA GLN A 78 -2.48 -3.19 -5.96
C GLN A 78 -2.82 -2.82 -7.39
N GLU A 79 -4.00 -3.21 -7.88
CA GLU A 79 -4.46 -2.84 -9.23
C GLU A 79 -4.57 -1.32 -9.39
N LYS A 80 -5.14 -0.61 -8.41
CA LYS A 80 -5.24 0.85 -8.47
C LYS A 80 -3.87 1.54 -8.53
N VAL A 81 -2.87 1.03 -7.81
CA VAL A 81 -1.50 1.54 -7.88
C VAL A 81 -0.91 1.31 -9.27
N LEU A 82 -1.07 0.10 -9.82
CA LEU A 82 -0.60 -0.21 -11.18
C LEU A 82 -1.28 0.67 -12.22
N ASP A 83 -2.57 0.96 -12.09
CA ASP A 83 -3.31 1.86 -12.99
C ASP A 83 -2.80 3.29 -12.94
N VAL A 84 -2.48 3.81 -11.74
CA VAL A 84 -1.84 5.13 -11.62
C VAL A 84 -0.47 5.14 -12.30
N LEU A 85 0.35 4.11 -12.07
CA LEU A 85 1.67 4.01 -12.67
C LEU A 85 1.58 3.88 -14.21
N ARG A 86 0.65 3.07 -14.74
CA ARG A 86 0.39 2.93 -16.17
C ARG A 86 -0.09 4.25 -16.78
N SER A 87 -0.96 4.97 -16.06
CA SER A 87 -1.46 6.28 -16.49
C SER A 87 -0.36 7.35 -16.55
N LEU A 88 0.67 7.26 -15.71
CA LEU A 88 1.75 8.26 -15.66
C LEU A 88 2.94 7.91 -16.55
N TYR A 89 3.29 6.63 -16.66
CA TYR A 89 4.54 6.19 -17.27
C TYR A 89 4.34 5.33 -18.53
N GLY A 90 3.10 4.97 -18.86
CA GLY A 90 2.75 4.17 -20.03
C GLY A 90 2.85 2.68 -19.76
N THR A 91 3.34 1.91 -20.74
CA THR A 91 3.55 0.47 -20.60
C THR A 91 4.57 0.18 -19.50
N LEU A 92 4.18 -0.66 -18.54
CA LEU A 92 5.03 -1.11 -17.44
C LEU A 92 5.40 -2.58 -17.63
N ASP A 93 6.64 -2.92 -17.35
CA ASP A 93 7.07 -4.29 -17.15
C ASP A 93 6.88 -4.64 -15.66
N VAL A 94 5.94 -5.54 -15.37
CA VAL A 94 5.48 -5.81 -13.99
C VAL A 94 5.86 -7.23 -13.60
N HIS A 95 6.71 -7.34 -12.57
CA HIS A 95 7.05 -8.60 -11.93
C HIS A 95 6.30 -8.73 -10.61
N LEU A 96 5.33 -9.66 -10.56
CA LEU A 96 4.59 -9.99 -9.35
C LEU A 96 5.22 -11.22 -8.69
N GLU A 97 5.79 -11.06 -7.49
CA GLU A 97 6.31 -12.18 -6.69
C GLU A 97 5.24 -12.78 -5.77
N PHE A 98 4.16 -12.03 -5.48
CA PHE A 98 3.05 -12.52 -4.66
C PHE A 98 2.05 -13.29 -5.54
N SER A 99 2.15 -14.62 -5.52
CA SER A 99 1.15 -15.52 -6.09
C SER A 99 0.15 -15.96 -5.01
N PRO A 100 -1.18 -15.95 -5.28
CA PRO A 100 -2.21 -16.38 -4.33
C PRO A 100 -2.17 -17.89 -4.01
N GLY A 101 -1.19 -18.64 -4.51
CA GLY A 101 -1.07 -20.09 -4.36
C GLY A 101 0.05 -20.59 -3.46
N SER A 102 0.78 -19.73 -2.73
CA SER A 102 1.83 -20.17 -1.81
C SER A 102 1.36 -20.27 -0.35
N SER A 103 0.23 -20.97 -0.14
CA SER A 103 0.00 -21.61 1.15
C SER A 103 0.95 -22.81 1.21
N SER A 104 2.15 -22.59 1.76
CA SER A 104 3.01 -23.70 2.16
C SER A 104 2.27 -24.55 3.19
N ILE A 105 2.20 -25.84 2.88
CA ILE A 105 1.64 -26.96 3.66
C ILE A 105 2.11 -26.92 5.12
#